data_AF-A0A0B6RZ23-F1
#
_entry.id   AF-A0A0B6RZ23-F1
#
_cell.length_a   1.000
_cell.length_b   1.000
_cell.length_c   1.000
_cell.angle_alpha   90.00
_cell.angle_beta   90.00
_cell.angle_gamma   90.00
#
_symmetry.space_group_name_H-M   'P 1'
#
loop_
_entity.id
_entity.type
_entity.pdbx_description
1 polymer ?
#
loop_
_entity_poly.entity_id
_entity_poly.type
_entity_poly.pdbx_seq_one_letter_code
_entity_poly.pdbx_strand_id
1 'polypeptide(L)'
;MHSPIAAHMLRRKDWFRRAAGALTLRTPRFPSHAMIRPIRYKGYEMAPAAARQPNGLFAANLTIERTTAGPPRAYSFDAIDFFFDEAHALAYASRWGRIWIDDHS
;
A
#
# COMPACT_ATOMS: atom_id res chain seq x y z
N MET A 1 25.30 -7.05 -7.64
CA MET A 1 24.39 -7.00 -8.80
C MET A 1 23.25 -6.07 -8.42
N HIS A 2 23.35 -4.81 -8.86
CA HIS A 2 22.38 -3.75 -8.59
C HIS A 2 21.14 -3.99 -9.45
N SER A 3 19.98 -4.18 -8.82
CA SER A 3 18.72 -4.38 -9.55
C SER A 3 18.13 -3.00 -9.94
N PRO A 4 17.85 -2.72 -11.23
CA PRO A 4 17.44 -1.39 -11.70
C PRO A 4 15.96 -1.03 -11.42
N ILE A 5 15.27 -1.77 -10.54
CA ILE A 5 13.83 -1.57 -10.29
C ILE A 5 13.57 -0.40 -9.31
N ALA A 6 14.59 0.09 -8.61
CA ALA A 6 14.47 1.18 -7.62
C ALA A 6 14.46 2.61 -8.22
N ALA A 7 14.61 2.77 -9.54
CA ALA A 7 14.95 4.07 -10.14
C ALA A 7 13.75 4.90 -10.65
N HIS A 8 12.50 4.48 -10.46
CA HIS A 8 11.36 5.35 -10.74
C HIS A 8 10.26 5.13 -9.72
N MET A 9 10.06 6.14 -8.86
CA MET A 9 8.78 6.62 -8.32
C MET A 9 8.92 7.08 -6.87
N LEU A 10 9.78 8.07 -6.67
CA LEU A 10 9.56 9.05 -5.62
C LEU A 10 8.87 10.26 -6.24
N ARG A 11 7.53 10.31 -6.20
CA ARG A 11 6.81 11.58 -6.37
C ARG A 11 5.49 11.62 -5.59
N ARG A 12 5.60 12.16 -4.37
CA ARG A 12 4.65 13.05 -3.64
C ARG A 12 3.53 13.62 -4.55
N LYS A 13 2.25 13.75 -4.14
CA LYS A 13 1.71 14.48 -2.97
C LYS A 13 0.16 14.39 -2.97
N ASP A 14 -0.47 14.48 -1.78
CA ASP A 14 -1.83 14.99 -1.52
C ASP A 14 -3.07 14.16 -1.91
N TRP A 15 -3.33 13.05 -1.20
CA TRP A 15 -4.65 12.37 -1.27
C TRP A 15 -5.40 12.12 0.05
N PHE A 16 -4.98 12.69 1.20
CA PHE A 16 -5.76 12.51 2.45
C PHE A 16 -5.78 13.72 3.41
N ARG A 17 -6.09 14.92 2.92
CA ARG A 17 -6.59 16.05 3.76
C ARG A 17 -8.04 16.39 3.40
N ARG A 18 -8.97 15.49 3.76
CA ARG A 18 -10.37 15.82 4.11
C ARG A 18 -10.96 14.70 4.98
N ALA A 19 -10.59 14.73 6.26
CA ALA A 19 -11.43 14.27 7.37
C ALA A 19 -10.73 14.71 8.68
N ALA A 20 -10.74 16.02 8.95
CA ALA A 20 -10.45 16.51 10.29
C ALA A 20 -11.73 16.45 11.11
N GLY A 21 -11.69 15.74 12.24
CA GLY A 21 -12.70 15.88 13.30
C GLY A 21 -12.90 14.61 14.12
N ALA A 22 -12.68 14.75 15.43
CA ALA A 22 -13.02 13.82 16.51
C ALA A 22 -11.99 12.74 16.86
N LEU A 23 -11.23 13.08 17.90
CA LEU A 23 -10.61 12.21 18.88
C LEU A 23 -11.60 11.11 19.33
N THR A 24 -11.36 9.84 18.97
CA THR A 24 -11.74 8.64 19.76
C THR A 24 -11.39 7.36 19.00
N LEU A 25 -10.69 6.46 19.69
CA LEU A 25 -10.56 5.03 19.41
C LEU A 25 -9.96 4.61 18.05
N ARG A 26 -8.67 4.27 18.16
CA ARG A 26 -7.88 3.34 17.35
C ARG A 26 -8.73 2.27 16.65
N THR A 27 -9.18 2.59 15.45
CA THR A 27 -9.59 1.62 14.44
C THR A 27 -9.30 2.28 13.10
N PRO A 28 -8.31 1.81 12.32
CA PRO A 28 -8.19 2.26 10.95
C PRO A 28 -9.43 1.74 10.21
N ARG A 29 -10.40 2.63 10.02
CA ARG A 29 -11.64 2.35 9.31
C ARG A 29 -11.33 2.39 7.82
N PHE A 30 -10.79 1.28 7.33
CA PHE A 30 -10.55 1.07 5.91
C PHE A 30 -11.89 0.81 5.20
N PRO A 31 -12.17 1.48 4.07
CA PRO A 31 -13.39 1.25 3.30
C PRO A 31 -13.43 -0.18 2.75
N SER A 32 -14.60 -0.82 2.89
CA SER A 32 -14.84 -2.27 2.86
C SER A 32 -14.96 -2.90 1.47
N HIS A 33 -14.26 -2.41 0.45
CA HIS A 33 -14.26 -3.04 -0.87
C HIS A 33 -12.82 -3.34 -1.28
N ALA A 34 -12.45 -4.62 -1.21
CA ALA A 34 -11.23 -5.22 -1.74
C ALA A 34 -9.88 -4.86 -1.07
N MET A 35 -9.80 -5.03 0.25
CA MET A 35 -8.50 -5.31 0.90
C MET A 35 -8.37 -6.81 1.16
N ILE A 36 -7.30 -7.42 0.66
CA ILE A 36 -6.85 -8.70 1.19
C ILE A 36 -6.34 -8.44 2.61
N ARG A 37 -6.56 -9.40 3.52
CA ARG A 37 -6.14 -9.33 4.92
C ARG A 37 -4.71 -8.79 5.04
N PRO A 38 -4.42 -7.87 5.97
CA PRO A 38 -3.08 -7.32 6.13
C PRO A 38 -2.07 -8.44 6.36
N ILE A 39 -0.97 -8.40 5.61
CA ILE A 39 0.07 -9.42 5.56
C ILE A 39 1.24 -8.94 6.42
N ARG A 40 1.60 -9.70 7.45
CA ARG A 40 2.78 -9.40 8.26
C ARG A 40 4.02 -10.05 7.68
N TYR A 41 5.08 -9.28 7.49
CA TYR A 41 6.34 -9.75 6.94
C TYR A 41 7.51 -8.95 7.51
N LYS A 42 8.50 -9.63 8.12
CA LYS A 42 9.74 -9.03 8.67
C LYS A 42 9.53 -7.80 9.59
N GLY A 43 8.48 -7.80 10.41
CA GLY A 43 8.17 -6.67 11.30
C GLY A 43 7.50 -5.49 10.61
N TYR A 44 7.01 -5.69 9.39
CA TYR A 44 6.12 -4.79 8.67
C TYR A 44 4.74 -5.44 8.51
N GLU A 45 3.70 -4.61 8.50
CA GLU A 45 2.35 -4.97 8.12
C GLU A 45 2.05 -4.34 6.76
N MET A 46 1.70 -5.16 5.78
CA MET A 46 1.37 -4.75 4.43
C MET A 46 -0.14 -4.85 4.23
N ALA A 47 -0.75 -3.81 3.66
CA ALA A 47 -2.14 -3.80 3.26
C ALA A 47 -2.24 -3.53 1.74
N PRO A 48 -2.27 -4.59 0.91
CA PRO A 48 -2.56 -4.49 -0.51
C PRO A 48 -4.03 -4.10 -0.74
N ALA A 49 -4.26 -3.22 -1.70
CA ALA A 49 -5.59 -2.79 -2.09
C ALA A 49 -5.67 -2.65 -3.61
N ALA A 50 -6.85 -2.91 -4.16
CA ALA A 50 -7.15 -2.63 -5.55
C ALA A 50 -8.21 -1.53 -5.61
N ALA A 51 -7.89 -0.43 -6.29
CA ALA A 51 -8.80 0.69 -6.44
C ALA A 51 -9.32 0.77 -7.87
N ARG A 52 -10.60 0.47 -8.07
CA ARG A 52 -11.26 0.60 -9.38
C ARG A 52 -11.28 2.06 -9.83
N GLN A 53 -10.81 2.32 -11.04
CA GLN A 53 -10.69 3.62 -11.66
C GLN A 53 -11.88 3.89 -12.60
N PRO A 54 -12.18 5.17 -12.92
CA PRO A 54 -13.25 5.53 -13.85
C PRO A 54 -13.09 4.97 -15.27
N ASN A 55 -11.85 4.66 -15.66
CA ASN A 55 -11.52 4.05 -16.96
C ASN A 55 -11.77 2.53 -17.00
N GLY A 56 -12.24 1.93 -15.90
CA GLY A 56 -12.51 0.50 -15.81
C GLY A 56 -11.33 -0.37 -15.37
N LEU A 57 -10.14 0.21 -15.18
CA LEU A 57 -8.97 -0.49 -14.65
C LEU A 57 -8.96 -0.52 -13.12
N PHE A 58 -8.19 -1.43 -12.54
CA PHE A 58 -7.88 -1.52 -11.12
C PHE A 58 -6.45 -1.05 -10.89
N ALA A 59 -6.30 0.01 -10.09
CA ALA A 59 -5.00 0.47 -9.63
C ALA A 59 -4.52 -0.42 -8.47
N ALA A 60 -3.30 -0.94 -8.58
CA ALA A 60 -2.63 -1.67 -7.52
C ALA A 60 -2.05 -0.69 -6.50
N ASN A 61 -2.63 -0.68 -5.31
CA ASN A 61 -2.23 0.19 -4.20
C ASN A 61 -1.66 -0.66 -3.07
N LEU A 62 -0.75 -0.07 -2.29
CA LEU A 62 -0.12 -0.76 -1.18
C LEU A 62 0.21 0.22 -0.05
N THR A 63 -0.16 -0.16 1.17
CA THR A 63 0.35 0.48 2.38
C THR A 63 1.25 -0.49 3.13
N ILE A 64 2.38 0.00 3.65
CA ILE A 64 3.33 -0.76 4.45
C ILE A 64 3.59 0.02 5.73
N GLU A 65 3.33 -0.60 6.88
CA GLU A 65 3.54 -0.01 8.19
C GLU A 65 4.58 -0.81 8.97
N ARG A 66 5.55 -0.14 9.58
CA ARG A 66 6.50 -0.81 10.46
C ARG A 66 5.86 -1.06 11.83
N THR A 67 5.80 -2.31 12.26
CA THR A 67 5.17 -2.72 13.53
C THR A 67 6.18 -2.92 14.67
N THR A 68 7.47 -2.72 14.42
CA THR A 68 8.53 -2.88 15.44
C THR A 68 8.71 -1.64 16.30
N ALA A 69 9.33 -1.82 17.48
CA ALA A 69 9.58 -0.75 18.44
C ALA A 69 10.46 0.35 17.83
N GLY A 70 9.86 1.50 17.57
CA GLY A 70 10.49 2.67 16.97
C GLY A 70 9.41 3.68 16.55
N PRO A 71 9.80 4.86 16.05
CA PRO A 71 8.83 5.81 15.52
C PRO A 71 8.00 5.13 14.42
N PRO A 72 6.65 5.30 14.43
CA PRO A 72 5.77 4.72 13.44
C PRO A 72 6.17 5.24 12.07
N ARG A 73 6.47 4.33 11.15
CA ARG A 73 6.82 4.65 9.77
C ARG A 73 5.87 3.87 8.86
N ALA A 74 5.02 4.62 8.19
CA ALA A 74 4.09 4.12 7.20
C ALA A 74 4.50 4.63 5.81
N TYR A 75 4.38 3.77 4.81
CA TYR A 75 4.64 4.06 3.42
C TYR A 75 3.40 3.69 2.63
N SER A 76 2.92 4.60 1.80
CA SER A 76 1.76 4.37 0.94
C SER A 76 2.17 4.59 -0.50
N PHE A 77 1.78 3.64 -1.34
CA PHE A 77 2.04 3.60 -2.76
C PHE A 77 0.71 3.47 -3.47
N ASP A 78 0.37 4.49 -4.25
CA ASP A 78 -0.85 4.54 -5.05
C ASP A 78 -0.52 4.27 -6.50
N ALA A 79 -1.37 3.48 -7.17
CA ALA A 79 -1.25 3.16 -8.59
C ALA A 79 0.16 2.71 -9.00
N ILE A 80 0.69 1.71 -8.27
CA ILE A 80 1.98 1.06 -8.59
C ILE A 80 1.94 0.54 -10.04
N ASP A 81 0.79 -0.03 -10.43
CA ASP A 81 0.46 -0.43 -11.78
C ASP A 81 -1.07 -0.51 -11.96
N PHE A 82 -1.55 -0.69 -13.19
CA PHE A 82 -2.97 -0.80 -13.54
C PHE A 82 -3.28 -2.14 -14.19
N PHE A 83 -4.32 -2.80 -13.72
CA PHE A 83 -4.76 -4.11 -14.20
C PHE A 83 -6.21 -4.09 -14.63
N PHE A 84 -6.61 -4.97 -15.55
CA PHE A 84 -8.02 -5.15 -15.90
C PHE A 84 -8.81 -5.94 -14.84
N ASP A 85 -8.10 -6.60 -13.93
CA ASP A 85 -8.67 -7.49 -12.92
C ASP A 85 -8.18 -7.12 -11.52
N GLU A 86 -9.11 -7.18 -10.56
CA GLU A 86 -8.90 -6.82 -9.16
C GLU A 86 -7.92 -7.76 -8.45
N ALA A 87 -8.05 -9.07 -8.70
CA ALA A 87 -7.20 -10.08 -8.06
C ALA A 87 -5.75 -9.97 -8.57
N HIS A 88 -5.54 -9.66 -9.85
CA HIS A 88 -4.23 -9.35 -10.38
C HIS A 88 -3.60 -8.12 -9.73
N ALA A 89 -4.34 -7.03 -9.57
CA ALA A 89 -3.86 -5.83 -8.89
C ALA A 89 -3.43 -6.13 -7.44
N LEU A 90 -4.24 -6.89 -6.71
CA LEU A 90 -3.96 -7.29 -5.33
C LEU A 90 -2.75 -8.23 -5.21
N ALA A 91 -2.68 -9.25 -6.06
CA ALA A 91 -1.57 -10.20 -6.07
C ALA A 91 -0.26 -9.49 -6.41
N TYR A 92 -0.30 -8.57 -7.38
CA TYR A 92 0.85 -7.75 -7.75
C TYR A 92 1.30 -6.84 -6.61
N ALA A 93 0.39 -6.07 -6.01
CA ALA A 93 0.71 -5.20 -4.86
C ALA A 93 1.32 -6.00 -3.70
N SER A 94 0.77 -7.19 -3.40
CA SER A 94 1.30 -8.08 -2.36
C SER A 94 2.73 -8.55 -2.64
N ARG A 95 2.99 -8.95 -3.89
CA ARG A 95 4.31 -9.43 -4.31
C ARG A 95 5.32 -8.28 -4.30
N TRP A 96 4.94 -7.14 -4.85
CA TRP A 96 5.77 -5.94 -4.89
C TRP A 96 6.13 -5.47 -3.47
N GLY A 97 5.17 -5.49 -2.55
CA GLY A 97 5.39 -5.11 -1.15
C GLY A 97 6.45 -5.95 -0.45
N ARG A 98 6.50 -7.27 -0.72
CA ARG A 98 7.56 -8.13 -0.19
C ARG A 98 8.93 -7.74 -0.71
N ILE A 99 9.04 -7.50 -2.02
CA ILE A 99 10.30 -7.07 -2.66
C ILE A 99 10.77 -5.74 -2.06
N TRP A 100 9.85 -4.79 -1.89
CA TRP A 100 10.17 -3.50 -1.26
C TRP A 100 10.67 -3.68 0.17
N ILE A 101 9.99 -4.50 0.98
CA ILE A 101 10.45 -4.80 2.35
C ILE A 101 11.82 -5.46 2.33
N ASP A 102 12.05 -6.45 1.47
CA ASP A 102 13.34 -7.15 1.39
C ASP A 102 14.49 -6.19 1.03
N ASP A 103 14.23 -5.15 0.24
CA ASP A 103 15.20 -4.11 -0.11
C ASP A 103 15.41 -3.08 1.03
N HIS A 104 14.42 -2.90 1.92
CA HIS A 104 14.41 -1.87 2.98
C HIS A 104 14.51 -2.43 4.41
N SER A 105 14.66 -3.76 4.58
CA SER A 105 14.75 -4.45 5.89
C SER A 105 16.16 -4.58 6.40
#